data_AF-A0A7C4ZNW7-F1
#
_entry.id   AF-A0A7C4ZNW7-F1
#
_cell.length_a   1.000
_cell.length_b   1.000
_cell.length_c   1.000
_cell.angle_alpha   90.00
_cell.angle_beta   90.00
_cell.angle_gamma   90.00
#
_symmetry.space_group_name_H-M   'P 1'
#
loop_
_entity.id
_entity.type
_entity.pdbx_description
1 polymer ?
#
loop_
_entity_poly.entity_id
_entity_poly.type
_entity_poly.pdbx_seq_one_letter_code
_entity_poly.pdbx_strand_id
1 'polypeptide(L)'
;MKGKWLLCVLLVVVIQLALNSAMARAQSPYDVNGDGSVDILDIQTWALSFGTFEGEDGFNPAVDVHSDGVIDIFDAMLISLNFG
;
A
#
# COMPACT_ATOMS: atom_id res chain seq x y z
N MET A 1 -43.91 1.28 14.65
CA MET A 1 -43.07 1.03 13.46
C MET A 1 -41.94 2.06 13.29
N LYS A 2 -41.23 2.49 14.35
CA LYS A 2 -40.22 3.58 14.26
C LYS A 2 -38.77 3.18 14.58
N GLY A 3 -38.48 1.89 14.79
CA GLY A 3 -37.13 1.43 15.19
C GLY A 3 -36.50 0.36 14.30
N LYS A 4 -37.26 -0.24 13.37
CA LYS A 4 -36.74 -1.31 12.50
C LYS A 4 -35.71 -0.82 11.48
N TRP A 5 -35.79 0.45 11.08
CA TRP A 5 -34.84 1.04 10.14
C TRP A 5 -33.44 1.20 10.73
N LEU A 6 -33.33 1.55 12.02
CA LEU A 6 -32.05 1.65 12.73
C LEU A 6 -31.31 0.30 12.76
N LEU A 7 -32.04 -0.79 13.01
CA LEU A 7 -31.48 -2.14 12.96
C LEU A 7 -31.00 -2.51 11.55
N CYS A 8 -31.75 -2.19 10.50
CA CYS A 8 -31.30 -2.42 9.12
C CYS A 8 -30.07 -1.59 8.75
N VAL A 9 -30.03 -0.30 9.14
CA VAL A 9 -28.87 0.56 8.90
C VAL A 9 -27.65 0.05 9.67
N LEU A 10 -27.82 -0.33 10.94
CA LEU A 10 -26.75 -0.91 11.74
C LEU A 10 -26.25 -2.23 11.13
N LEU A 11 -27.15 -3.08 10.65
CA LEU A 11 -26.80 -4.34 10.01
C LEU A 11 -26.05 -4.11 8.69
N VAL A 12 -26.51 -3.17 7.85
CA VAL A 12 -25.83 -2.79 6.61
C VAL A 12 -24.45 -2.22 6.91
N VAL A 13 -24.30 -1.32 7.88
CA VAL A 13 -23.01 -0.74 8.28
C VAL A 13 -22.06 -1.83 8.81
N VAL A 14 -22.55 -2.73 9.67
CA VAL A 14 -21.76 -3.86 10.19
C VAL A 14 -21.34 -4.81 9.07
N ILE A 15 -22.23 -5.10 8.10
CA ILE A 15 -21.91 -5.90 6.92
C ILE A 15 -20.87 -5.21 6.04
N GLN A 16 -21.00 -3.90 5.78
CA GLN A 16 -20.01 -3.13 5.01
C GLN A 16 -18.64 -3.13 5.70
N LEU A 17 -18.58 -2.91 7.02
CA LEU A 17 -17.33 -2.96 7.78
C LEU A 17 -16.68 -4.34 7.75
N ALA A 18 -17.46 -5.41 7.93
CA ALA A 18 -16.95 -6.79 7.85
C ALA A 18 -16.46 -7.17 6.45
N LEU A 19 -17.13 -6.68 5.40
CA LEU A 19 -16.70 -6.91 4.01
C LEU A 19 -15.39 -6.17 3.68
N ASN A 20 -15.21 -4.94 4.17
CA ASN A 20 -13.96 -4.20 3.98
C ASN A 20 -12.77 -4.92 4.62
N SER A 21 -12.96 -5.53 5.80
CA SER A 21 -11.91 -6.32 6.47
C SER A 21 -11.64 -7.65 5.77
N ALA A 22 -12.66 -8.30 5.22
CA ALA A 22 -12.53 -9.58 4.51
C ALA A 22 -11.94 -9.42 3.10
N MET A 23 -12.10 -8.25 2.47
CA MET A 23 -11.49 -7.90 1.18
C MET A 23 -10.12 -7.24 1.30
N ALA A 24 -9.63 -6.98 2.51
CA ALA A 24 -8.25 -6.53 2.72
C ALA A 24 -7.31 -7.69 2.39
N ARG A 25 -7.00 -7.85 1.10
CA ARG A 25 -5.89 -8.69 0.63
C ARG A 25 -4.63 -8.19 1.35
N ALA A 26 -3.80 -9.10 1.85
CA ALA A 26 -2.49 -8.71 2.37
C ALA A 26 -1.77 -8.00 1.22
N GLN A 27 -1.64 -6.68 1.33
CA GLN A 27 -1.01 -5.85 0.32
C GLN A 27 0.47 -6.22 0.28
N SER A 28 0.99 -6.43 -0.92
CA SER A 28 2.39 -6.73 -1.10
C SER A 28 3.19 -5.56 -0.54
N PRO A 29 4.26 -5.78 0.26
CA PRO A 29 5.14 -4.69 0.67
C PRO A 29 5.86 -4.04 -0.53
N TYR A 30 5.80 -4.68 -1.70
CA TYR A 30 6.38 -4.21 -2.96
C TYR A 30 5.39 -3.42 -3.83
N ASP A 31 4.10 -3.39 -3.46
CA ASP A 31 3.09 -2.49 -4.03
C ASP A 31 3.19 -1.16 -3.27
N VAL A 32 4.21 -0.39 -3.66
CA VAL A 32 4.64 0.83 -2.95
C VAL A 32 3.78 2.03 -3.32
N ASN A 33 3.03 1.94 -4.43
CA ASN A 33 2.09 2.98 -4.85
C ASN A 33 0.66 2.74 -4.32
N GLY A 34 0.36 1.53 -3.84
CA GLY A 34 -0.89 1.16 -3.20
C GLY A 34 -2.04 0.82 -4.15
N ASP A 35 -1.77 0.55 -5.43
CA ASP A 35 -2.79 0.37 -6.47
C ASP A 35 -3.34 -1.07 -6.57
N GLY A 36 -2.75 -2.00 -5.82
CA GLY A 36 -3.17 -3.38 -5.72
C GLY A 36 -2.42 -4.34 -6.65
N SER A 37 -1.46 -3.85 -7.44
CA SER A 37 -0.57 -4.64 -8.28
C SER A 37 0.89 -4.28 -7.98
N VAL A 38 1.82 -5.20 -8.24
CA VAL A 38 3.25 -4.85 -8.25
C VAL A 38 3.69 -4.77 -9.71
N ASP A 39 3.91 -3.56 -10.21
CA ASP A 39 4.24 -3.34 -11.61
C ASP A 39 5.20 -2.14 -11.85
N ILE A 40 5.22 -1.64 -13.09
CA ILE A 40 6.10 -0.53 -13.48
C ILE A 40 5.77 0.79 -12.77
N LEU A 41 4.54 0.97 -12.29
CA LEU A 41 4.12 2.16 -11.55
C LEU A 41 4.73 2.19 -10.13
N ASP A 42 5.08 1.04 -9.56
CA ASP A 42 5.87 0.96 -8.33
C ASP A 42 7.31 1.42 -8.57
N ILE A 43 7.91 0.98 -9.66
CA ILE A 43 9.24 1.46 -10.08
C ILE A 43 9.22 2.95 -10.41
N GLN A 44 8.13 3.46 -10.99
CA GLN A 44 7.97 4.90 -11.19
C GLN A 44 7.95 5.64 -9.85
N THR A 45 7.24 5.12 -8.86
CA THR A 45 7.18 5.69 -7.50
C THR A 45 8.56 5.68 -6.83
N TRP A 46 9.31 4.57 -6.94
CA TRP A 46 10.69 4.48 -6.49
C TRP A 46 11.60 5.52 -7.16
N ALA A 47 11.49 5.69 -8.48
CA ALA A 47 12.36 6.59 -9.25
C ALA A 47 12.24 8.07 -8.82
N LEU A 48 11.12 8.47 -8.22
CA LEU A 48 10.92 9.83 -7.70
C LEU A 48 11.78 10.13 -6.45
N SER A 49 12.20 9.10 -5.72
CA SER A 49 13.00 9.21 -4.50
C SER A 49 14.38 8.56 -4.60
N PHE A 50 14.75 8.06 -5.78
CA PHE A 50 16.03 7.40 -6.00
C PHE A 50 17.23 8.29 -5.63
N GLY A 51 18.16 7.73 -4.86
CA GLY A 51 19.38 8.39 -4.40
C GLY A 51 19.22 9.20 -3.11
N THR A 52 18.02 9.23 -2.52
CA THR A 52 17.80 9.89 -1.22
C THR A 52 17.98 8.92 -0.05
N PHE A 53 18.16 9.46 1.16
CA PHE A 53 18.33 8.68 2.40
C PHE A 53 17.52 9.26 3.57
N GLU A 54 17.40 8.50 4.65
CA GLU A 54 16.63 8.90 5.83
C GLU A 54 17.00 10.30 6.34
N GLY A 55 15.99 11.18 6.41
CA GLY A 55 16.14 12.56 6.85
C GLY A 55 16.44 13.56 5.74
N GLU A 56 16.63 13.11 4.50
CA GLU A 56 16.73 13.99 3.32
C GLU A 56 15.35 14.37 2.77
N ASP A 57 15.23 15.60 2.27
CA ASP A 57 14.03 16.03 1.55
C ASP A 57 13.82 15.18 0.30
N GLY A 58 12.62 14.58 0.17
CA GLY A 58 12.29 13.68 -0.95
C GLY A 58 12.48 12.20 -0.64
N PHE A 59 13.02 11.84 0.53
CA PHE A 59 13.00 10.47 1.02
C PHE A 59 11.56 9.97 1.20
N ASN A 60 11.24 8.85 0.56
CA ASN A 60 9.96 8.18 0.71
C ASN A 60 10.18 6.81 1.37
N PRO A 61 9.82 6.64 2.65
CA PRO A 61 10.02 5.37 3.34
C PRO A 61 9.22 4.21 2.75
N ALA A 62 8.21 4.47 1.93
CA ALA A 62 7.45 3.41 1.26
C ALA A 62 8.25 2.69 0.17
N VAL A 63 9.29 3.33 -0.41
CA VAL A 63 10.10 2.74 -1.49
C VAL A 63 11.47 2.23 -1.01
N ASP A 64 11.82 2.42 0.26
CA ASP A 64 12.97 1.79 0.93
C ASP A 64 12.57 0.38 1.42
N VAL A 65 12.34 -0.50 0.45
CA VAL A 65 11.87 -1.88 0.70
C VAL A 65 12.99 -2.80 1.19
N HIS A 66 14.25 -2.42 0.99
CA HIS A 66 15.41 -3.05 1.62
C HIS A 66 15.57 -2.63 3.09
N SER A 67 15.01 -1.48 3.47
CA SER A 67 14.99 -0.92 4.83
C SER A 67 16.38 -0.71 5.41
N ASP A 68 17.30 -0.22 4.59
CA ASP A 68 18.66 0.16 4.99
C ASP A 68 18.85 1.68 5.14
N GLY A 69 17.77 2.44 4.91
CA GLY A 69 17.73 3.89 5.03
C GLY A 69 18.24 4.63 3.80
N VAL A 70 18.49 3.94 2.68
CA VAL A 70 18.94 4.53 1.42
C VAL A 70 18.11 3.98 0.26
N ILE A 71 17.51 4.85 -0.53
CA ILE A 71 16.73 4.42 -1.70
C ILE A 71 17.68 4.24 -2.87
N ASP A 72 18.04 2.99 -3.16
CA ASP A 72 18.99 2.65 -4.22
C ASP A 72 18.49 1.53 -5.16
N ILE A 73 19.41 0.92 -5.91
CA ILE A 73 19.07 -0.10 -6.90
C ILE A 73 18.60 -1.42 -6.26
N PHE A 74 18.96 -1.70 -5.01
CA PHE A 74 18.54 -2.90 -4.29
C PHE A 74 17.03 -2.85 -4.00
N ASP A 75 16.47 -1.67 -3.72
CA ASP A 75 15.04 -1.48 -3.59
C ASP A 75 14.29 -1.77 -4.89
N ALA A 76 14.73 -1.16 -6.00
CA ALA A 76 14.13 -1.40 -7.31
C ALA A 76 14.23 -2.88 -7.72
N MET A 77 15.34 -3.55 -7.38
CA MET A 77 15.50 -4.98 -7.63
C MET A 77 14.47 -5.80 -6.84
N LEU A 78 14.27 -5.50 -5.55
CA LEU A 78 13.28 -6.19 -4.71
C LEU A 78 11.86 -5.96 -5.21
N ILE A 79 11.50 -4.74 -5.61
CA ILE A 79 10.20 -4.44 -6.24
C ILE A 79 10.05 -5.26 -7.53
N SER A 80 11.05 -5.22 -8.42
CA SER A 80 11.03 -5.91 -9.71
C SER A 80 10.91 -7.44 -9.61
N LEU A 81 11.52 -8.04 -8.57
CA LEU A 81 11.44 -9.49 -8.32
C LEU A 81 10.03 -9.96 -7.93
N ASN A 82 9.16 -9.02 -7.51
CA ASN A 82 7.81 -9.30 -7.05
C ASN A 82 6.73 -8.85 -8.02
N PHE A 83 7.08 -8.50 -9.26
CA PHE A 83 6.11 -8.18 -10.32
C PHE A 83 5.10 -9.31 -10.52
N GLY A 84 3.80 -8.98 -10.54
CA GLY A 84 2.72 -9.95 -10.79
C GLY A 84 1.34 -9.56 -10.27
#